data_AF-A0A0D7A622-F1
#
_entry.id   AF-A0A0D7A622-F1
#
_cell.length_a   1.000
_cell.length_b   1.000
_cell.length_c   1.000
_cell.angle_alpha   90.00
_cell.angle_beta   90.00
_cell.angle_gamma   90.00
#
_symmetry.space_group_name_H-M   'P 1'
#
loop_
_entity.id
_entity.type
_entity.pdbx_description
1 polymer ?
#
loop_
_entity_poly.entity_id
_entity_poly.type
_entity_poly.pdbx_seq_one_letter_code
_entity_poly.pdbx_strand_id
1 'polypeptide(L)'
;MLSFRCRPKKSRIRPWEVVTQASVRPVPMFYDDEDLDIVASSDADTVGTYVFEVRHVEQPTSLQNAVVFARQQLLQEVAKKGYNILLVESWSLTLHRRGKQHRIEVQYTGRPARVSGKPPRARPPPYMGVLQSHLY
;
A
#
# COMPACT_ATOMS: atom_id res chain seq x y z
N MET A 1 18.99 38.85 5.99
CA MET A 1 18.93 37.86 4.89
C MET A 1 19.83 36.69 5.28
N LEU A 2 19.28 35.55 5.68
CA LEU A 2 20.06 34.39 6.15
C LEU A 2 20.43 33.50 4.95
N SER A 3 21.73 33.39 4.67
CA SER A 3 22.27 32.52 3.62
C SER A 3 22.63 31.16 4.22
N PHE A 4 21.83 30.14 3.94
CA PHE A 4 22.17 28.76 4.28
C PHE A 4 23.15 28.18 3.25
N ARG A 5 24.39 27.87 3.67
CA ARG A 5 25.32 27.07 2.85
C ARG A 5 25.30 25.63 3.34
N CYS A 6 24.59 24.78 2.60
CA CYS A 6 24.64 23.34 2.80
C CYS A 6 25.91 22.80 2.12
N ARG A 7 26.89 22.33 2.89
CA ARG A 7 28.02 21.57 2.33
C ARG A 7 27.59 20.11 2.16
N PRO A 8 27.70 19.50 0.97
CA PRO A 8 27.36 18.09 0.81
C PRO A 8 28.35 17.23 1.60
N LYS A 9 27.84 16.48 2.57
CA LYS A 9 28.59 15.40 3.23
C LYS A 9 28.78 14.29 2.19
N LYS A 10 30.01 14.05 1.76
CA LYS A 10 30.36 13.08 0.70
C LYS A 10 30.13 11.64 1.21
N SER A 11 28.88 11.19 1.30
CA SER A 11 28.58 9.77 1.45
C SER A 11 28.82 9.09 0.11
N ARG A 12 29.66 8.05 0.09
CA ARG A 12 29.92 7.21 -1.12
C ARG A 12 28.67 6.45 -1.61
N ILE A 13 27.54 6.60 -0.93
CA ILE A 13 26.25 5.96 -1.24
C ILE A 13 25.42 6.97 -2.01
N ARG A 14 25.02 6.63 -3.24
CA ARG A 14 24.05 7.42 -4.00
C ARG A 14 22.71 7.46 -3.24
N PRO A 15 22.03 8.62 -3.12
CA PRO A 15 20.71 8.67 -2.53
C PRO A 15 19.71 7.83 -3.35
N TRP A 16 18.61 7.44 -2.71
CA TRP A 16 17.47 6.88 -3.42
C TRP A 16 16.74 8.00 -4.16
N GLU A 17 16.52 7.82 -5.45
CA GLU A 17 15.74 8.73 -6.30
C GLU A 17 14.32 8.19 -6.40
N VAL A 18 13.31 9.06 -6.35
CA VAL A 18 11.92 8.67 -6.60
C VAL A 18 11.70 8.59 -8.11
N VAL A 19 11.32 7.41 -8.58
CA VAL A 19 11.05 7.13 -10.00
C VAL A 19 9.59 7.38 -10.32
N THR A 20 8.69 6.86 -9.48
CA THR A 20 7.25 7.06 -9.63
C THR A 20 6.57 7.04 -8.27
N GLN A 21 5.42 7.71 -8.23
CA GLN A 21 4.53 7.73 -7.10
C GLN A 21 3.10 7.55 -7.61
N ALA A 22 2.36 6.64 -6.99
CA ALA A 22 0.95 6.40 -7.29
C ALA A 22 0.18 6.31 -5.98
N SER A 23 -1.06 6.75 -5.98
CA SER A 23 -1.92 6.63 -4.81
C SER A 23 -3.39 6.50 -5.20
N VAL A 24 -4.13 5.85 -4.32
CA VAL A 24 -5.57 5.67 -4.38
C VAL A 24 -6.16 6.22 -3.10
N ARG A 25 -7.12 7.13 -3.22
CA ARG A 25 -7.84 7.68 -2.08
C ARG A 25 -8.70 6.61 -1.39
N PRO A 26 -9.13 6.82 -0.13
CA PRO A 26 -10.03 5.90 0.56
C PRO A 26 -11.28 5.58 -0.25
N VAL A 27 -11.53 4.28 -0.46
CA VAL A 27 -12.63 3.76 -1.28
C VAL A 27 -13.37 2.68 -0.47
N PRO A 28 -14.71 2.76 -0.36
CA PRO A 28 -15.53 1.68 0.19
C PRO A 28 -15.40 0.41 -0.66
N MET A 29 -15.17 -0.73 0.00
CA MET A 29 -14.98 -2.02 -0.66
C MET A 29 -16.27 -2.81 -0.85
N PHE A 30 -17.31 -2.43 -0.12
CA PHE A 30 -18.61 -3.09 -0.03
C PHE A 30 -19.70 -2.03 -0.15
N TYR A 31 -20.73 -2.33 -0.93
CA TYR A 31 -21.91 -1.47 -1.11
C TYR A 31 -23.12 -2.09 -0.43
N ASP A 32 -24.21 -1.33 -0.31
CA ASP A 32 -25.40 -1.68 0.48
C ASP A 32 -26.13 -2.96 0.00
N ASP A 33 -25.82 -3.45 -1.20
CA ASP A 33 -26.33 -4.71 -1.76
C ASP A 33 -25.57 -5.95 -1.28
N GLU A 34 -24.49 -5.77 -0.54
CA GLU A 34 -23.69 -6.85 0.03
C GLU A 34 -24.16 -7.11 1.46
N ASP A 35 -24.91 -8.21 1.68
CA ASP A 35 -25.44 -8.66 2.98
C ASP A 35 -24.32 -9.01 4.00
N LEU A 36 -23.60 -7.99 4.48
CA LEU A 36 -22.56 -8.11 5.49
C LEU A 36 -23.14 -7.91 6.88
N ASP A 37 -23.12 -8.96 7.69
CA ASP A 37 -23.42 -8.86 9.12
C ASP A 37 -22.18 -8.35 9.89
N ILE A 38 -22.01 -7.02 9.91
CA ILE A 38 -20.91 -6.35 10.61
C ILE A 38 -21.19 -6.33 12.11
N VAL A 39 -20.42 -7.11 12.86
CA VAL A 39 -20.54 -7.24 14.33
C VAL A 39 -19.73 -6.15 15.04
N ALA A 40 -18.63 -5.72 14.45
CA ALA A 40 -17.80 -4.65 14.99
C ALA A 40 -17.01 -3.96 13.88
N SER A 41 -16.80 -2.65 14.02
CA SER A 41 -15.90 -1.86 13.20
C SER A 41 -14.92 -1.09 14.08
N SER A 42 -13.73 -0.80 13.57
CA SER A 42 -12.84 0.16 14.21
C SER A 42 -13.28 1.59 13.89
N ASP A 43 -13.17 2.48 14.87
CA ASP A 43 -13.43 3.92 14.69
C ASP A 43 -12.32 4.64 13.92
N ALA A 44 -11.15 3.99 13.79
CA ALA A 44 -9.97 4.56 13.14
C ALA A 44 -9.43 3.62 12.06
N ASP A 45 -8.76 4.22 11.08
CA ASP A 45 -8.08 3.47 10.04
C ASP A 45 -6.76 2.90 10.58
N THR A 46 -6.39 1.70 10.15
CA THR A 46 -5.07 1.11 10.42
C THR A 46 -4.17 1.32 9.21
N VAL A 47 -2.94 1.74 9.46
CA VAL A 47 -1.95 2.05 8.44
C VAL A 47 -0.74 1.13 8.61
N GLY A 48 -0.31 0.48 7.54
CA GLY A 48 0.91 -0.31 7.48
C GLY A 48 1.85 0.22 6.39
N THR A 49 3.16 0.26 6.66
CA THR A 49 4.18 0.63 5.67
C THR A 49 5.07 -0.57 5.39
N TYR A 50 5.16 -0.96 4.12
CA TYR A 50 5.82 -2.17 3.67
C TYR A 50 6.85 -1.83 2.60
N VAL A 51 8.09 -2.28 2.81
CA VAL A 51 9.21 -1.97 1.92
C VAL A 51 9.72 -3.25 1.28
N PHE A 52 9.76 -3.27 -0.05
CA PHE A 52 10.20 -4.39 -0.86
C PHE A 52 11.44 -3.99 -1.67
N GLU A 53 12.55 -4.70 -1.51
CA GLU A 53 13.72 -4.52 -2.37
C GLU A 53 13.62 -5.44 -3.59
N VAL A 54 13.71 -4.86 -4.79
CA VAL A 54 13.48 -5.56 -6.05
C VAL A 54 14.71 -5.43 -6.95
N ARG A 55 15.12 -6.56 -7.53
CA ARG A 55 16.25 -6.61 -8.48
C ARG A 55 15.81 -6.27 -9.91
N HIS A 56 14.58 -6.61 -10.30
CA HIS A 56 14.04 -6.42 -11.63
C HIS A 56 12.62 -5.83 -11.55
N VAL A 57 12.48 -4.50 -11.68
CA VAL A 57 11.17 -3.81 -11.66
C VAL A 57 10.50 -3.78 -13.03
N GLU A 58 11.22 -4.17 -14.07
CA GLU A 58 10.72 -4.25 -15.45
C GLU A 58 9.56 -5.24 -15.62
N GLN A 59 9.30 -6.11 -14.64
CA GLN A 59 8.12 -6.97 -14.64
C GLN A 59 6.87 -6.14 -14.33
N PRO A 60 5.88 -6.05 -15.25
CA PRO A 60 4.72 -5.18 -15.09
C PRO A 60 3.87 -5.45 -13.85
N THR A 61 3.94 -6.67 -13.34
CA THR A 61 3.17 -7.13 -12.19
C THR A 61 3.87 -6.87 -10.85
N SER A 62 5.14 -6.43 -10.83
CA SER A 62 5.91 -6.26 -9.59
C SER A 62 5.29 -5.22 -8.65
N LEU A 63 4.86 -4.09 -9.21
CA LEU A 63 4.19 -3.03 -8.44
C LEU A 63 2.84 -3.52 -7.90
N GLN A 64 2.08 -4.23 -8.73
CA GLN A 64 0.77 -4.75 -8.32
C GLN A 64 0.91 -5.78 -7.21
N ASN A 65 1.85 -6.71 -7.34
CA ASN A 65 2.14 -7.72 -6.33
C ASN A 65 2.55 -7.06 -5.01
N ALA A 66 3.37 -6.02 -5.02
CA ALA A 66 3.76 -5.30 -3.81
C ALA A 66 2.55 -4.75 -3.04
N VAL A 67 1.56 -4.17 -3.74
CA VAL A 67 0.32 -3.67 -3.11
C VAL A 67 -0.54 -4.82 -2.58
N VAL A 68 -0.65 -5.93 -3.32
CA VAL A 68 -1.37 -7.13 -2.85
C VAL A 68 -0.73 -7.71 -1.58
N PHE A 69 0.60 -7.82 -1.54
CA PHE A 69 1.33 -8.28 -0.36
C PHE A 69 1.16 -7.33 0.82
N ALA A 70 1.25 -6.03 0.61
CA ALA A 70 1.01 -5.01 1.64
C ALA A 70 -0.40 -5.16 2.25
N ARG A 71 -1.43 -5.35 1.43
CA ARG A 71 -2.80 -5.61 1.90
C ARG A 71 -2.89 -6.88 2.73
N GLN A 72 -2.27 -7.97 2.29
CA GLN A 72 -2.26 -9.24 3.03
C GLN A 72 -1.60 -9.10 4.41
N GLN A 73 -0.48 -8.36 4.48
CA GLN A 73 0.18 -8.09 5.76
C GLN A 73 -0.72 -7.26 6.69
N LEU A 74 -1.36 -6.21 6.18
CA LEU A 74 -2.28 -5.40 6.98
C LEU A 74 -3.46 -6.23 7.49
N LEU A 75 -4.02 -7.11 6.64
CA LEU A 75 -5.09 -8.04 7.02
C LEU A 75 -4.63 -8.99 8.15
N GLN A 76 -3.41 -9.52 8.09
CA GLN A 76 -2.84 -10.34 9.17
C GLN A 76 -2.65 -9.55 10.47
N GLU A 77 -2.28 -8.27 10.38
CA GLU A 77 -2.12 -7.40 11.55
C GLU A 77 -3.46 -7.09 12.22
N VAL A 78 -4.50 -6.78 11.46
CA VAL A 78 -5.84 -6.50 12.01
C VAL A 78 -6.54 -7.77 12.48
N ALA A 79 -6.20 -8.94 11.90
CA ALA A 79 -6.66 -10.24 12.37
C ALA A 79 -6.22 -10.54 13.81
N LYS A 80 -5.01 -10.11 14.20
CA LYS A 80 -4.54 -10.20 15.60
C LYS A 80 -5.40 -9.39 16.57
N LYS A 81 -6.15 -8.41 16.07
CA LYS A 81 -7.09 -7.56 16.83
C LYS A 81 -8.55 -8.05 16.74
N GLY A 82 -8.80 -9.18 16.08
CA GLY A 82 -10.13 -9.78 15.95
C GLY A 82 -10.96 -9.27 14.76
N TYR A 83 -10.36 -8.50 13.85
CA TYR A 83 -11.01 -8.06 12.60
C TYR A 83 -10.70 -9.05 11.46
N ASN A 84 -11.59 -9.17 10.47
CA ASN A 84 -11.40 -10.13 9.36
C ASN A 84 -11.52 -9.49 7.97
N ILE A 85 -11.93 -8.23 7.88
CA ILE A 85 -12.05 -7.48 6.63
C ILE A 85 -11.61 -6.02 6.79
N LEU A 86 -11.47 -5.33 5.66
CA LEU A 86 -11.30 -3.87 5.58
C LEU A 86 -12.50 -3.28 4.82
N LEU A 87 -13.27 -2.39 5.46
CA LEU A 87 -14.46 -1.77 4.85
C LEU A 87 -14.11 -0.67 3.86
N VAL A 88 -13.08 0.10 4.20
CA VAL A 88 -12.54 1.17 3.38
C VAL A 88 -11.07 0.85 3.17
N GLU A 89 -10.60 0.95 1.93
CA GLU A 89 -9.21 0.67 1.57
C GLU A 89 -8.60 1.84 0.79
N SER A 90 -7.33 2.09 1.02
CA SER A 90 -6.50 3.04 0.25
C SER A 90 -5.04 2.61 0.29
N TRP A 91 -4.27 3.10 -0.66
CA TRP A 91 -2.85 2.83 -0.69
C TRP A 91 -2.08 3.96 -1.37
N SER A 92 -0.82 4.11 -0.99
CA SER A 92 0.17 4.86 -1.75
C SER A 92 1.38 3.96 -2.01
N LEU A 93 1.99 4.13 -3.16
CA LEU A 93 3.16 3.40 -3.60
C LEU A 93 4.20 4.41 -4.08
N THR A 94 5.44 4.26 -3.61
CA THR A 94 6.59 5.00 -4.08
C THR A 94 7.65 4.03 -4.58
N LEU A 95 8.04 4.15 -5.85
CA LEU A 95 9.16 3.41 -6.41
C LEU A 95 10.43 4.26 -6.31
N HIS A 96 11.43 3.72 -5.65
CA HIS A 96 12.76 4.30 -5.53
C HIS A 96 13.77 3.54 -6.41
N ARG A 97 14.77 4.25 -6.92
CA ARG A 97 15.92 3.69 -7.65
C ARG A 97 17.23 4.19 -7.06
N ARG A 98 18.22 3.30 -7.04
CA ARG A 98 19.62 3.61 -6.73
C ARG A 98 20.53 2.78 -7.61
N GLY A 99 20.96 3.35 -8.74
CA GLY A 99 21.72 2.63 -9.75
C GLY A 99 20.86 1.53 -10.42
N LYS A 100 21.21 0.27 -10.15
CA LYS A 100 20.46 -0.92 -10.61
C LYS A 100 19.49 -1.49 -9.56
N GLN A 101 19.54 -0.96 -8.33
CA GLN A 101 18.65 -1.39 -7.26
C GLN A 101 17.35 -0.61 -7.31
N HIS A 102 16.24 -1.31 -7.04
CA HIS A 102 14.94 -0.69 -6.87
C HIS A 102 14.37 -1.05 -5.51
N ARG A 103 13.54 -0.16 -4.99
CA ARG A 103 12.81 -0.35 -3.74
C ARG A 103 11.40 0.16 -3.94
N ILE A 104 10.41 -0.66 -3.60
CA ILE A 104 9.01 -0.28 -3.61
C ILE A 104 8.60 -0.08 -2.16
N GLU A 105 8.15 1.12 -1.82
CA GLU A 105 7.50 1.41 -0.54
C GLU A 105 6.00 1.48 -0.78
N VAL A 106 5.23 0.71 -0.02
CA VAL A 106 3.77 0.71 -0.06
C VAL A 106 3.26 1.08 1.32
N GLN A 107 2.49 2.16 1.40
CA GLN A 107 1.68 2.48 2.56
C GLN A 107 0.26 2.02 2.28
N TYR A 108 -0.19 0.99 2.98
CA TYR A 108 -1.56 0.49 2.86
C TYR A 108 -2.37 0.95 4.06
N THR A 109 -3.57 1.45 3.81
CA THR A 109 -4.48 1.94 4.85
C THR A 109 -5.84 1.29 4.67
N GLY A 110 -6.44 0.84 5.76
CA GLY A 110 -7.82 0.40 5.71
C GLY A 110 -8.53 0.46 7.05
N ARG A 111 -9.87 0.51 6.98
CA ARG A 111 -10.74 0.51 8.16
C ARG A 111 -11.11 -0.91 8.54
N PRO A 112 -10.58 -1.45 9.65
CA PRO A 112 -10.86 -2.83 10.04
C PRO A 112 -12.32 -3.01 10.46
N ALA A 113 -12.89 -4.15 10.09
CA ALA A 113 -14.16 -4.61 10.61
C ALA A 113 -14.19 -6.13 10.79
N ARG A 114 -15.13 -6.56 11.61
CA ARG A 114 -15.43 -7.95 11.90
C ARG A 114 -16.83 -8.25 11.38
N VAL A 115 -16.91 -9.12 10.39
CA VAL A 115 -18.17 -9.70 9.91
C VAL A 115 -18.39 -11.08 10.51
N SER A 116 -19.65 -11.40 10.83
CA SER A 116 -20.05 -12.76 11.17
C SER A 116 -20.24 -13.60 9.90
N GLY A 117 -20.32 -14.93 10.05
CA GLY A 117 -20.64 -15.82 8.94
C GLY A 117 -19.50 -16.04 7.96
N LYS A 118 -19.86 -16.26 6.69
CA LYS A 118 -18.90 -16.60 5.63
C LYS A 118 -18.14 -15.34 5.21
N PRO A 119 -16.79 -15.36 5.19
CA PRO A 119 -16.03 -14.20 4.76
C PRO A 119 -16.38 -13.84 3.31
N PRO A 120 -16.44 -12.54 2.97
CA PRO A 120 -16.72 -12.10 1.61
C PRO A 120 -15.66 -12.63 0.64
N ARG A 121 -16.03 -12.73 -0.65
CA ARG A 121 -15.10 -13.16 -1.69
C ARG A 121 -13.87 -12.25 -1.69
N ALA A 122 -12.68 -12.86 -1.80
CA ALA A 122 -11.44 -12.11 -1.87
C ALA A 122 -11.45 -11.20 -3.12
N ARG A 123 -11.44 -9.89 -2.89
CA ARG A 123 -11.32 -8.86 -3.92
C ARG A 123 -9.86 -8.39 -4.04
N PRO A 124 -9.39 -7.99 -5.23
CA PRO A 124 -8.12 -7.29 -5.34
C PRO A 124 -8.19 -5.93 -4.64
N PRO A 125 -7.03 -5.32 -4.29
CA PRO A 125 -6.98 -3.93 -3.85
C PRO A 125 -7.68 -2.99 -4.84
N PRO A 126 -8.18 -1.84 -4.38
CA PRO A 126 -8.89 -0.90 -5.26
C PRO A 126 -7.96 -0.28 -6.31
N TYR A 127 -8.49 -0.08 -7.52
CA TYR A 127 -7.85 0.66 -8.63
C TYR A 127 -6.42 0.22 -9.02
N MET A 128 -6.14 -1.08 -9.01
CA MET A 128 -4.84 -1.64 -9.42
C MET A 128 -4.39 -1.31 -10.86
N GLY A 129 -5.33 -0.90 -11.72
CA GLY A 129 -5.05 -0.44 -13.08
C GLY A 129 -4.19 0.82 -13.13
N VAL A 130 -4.20 1.66 -12.09
CA VAL A 130 -3.35 2.87 -12.01
C VAL A 130 -1.86 2.53 -12.09
N LEU A 131 -1.46 1.33 -11.67
CA LEU A 131 -0.08 0.89 -11.72
C LEU A 131 0.37 0.42 -13.12
N GLN A 132 -0.56 0.25 -14.08
CA GLN A 132 -0.24 -0.17 -15.45
C GLN A 132 0.24 1.01 -16.32
N SER A 133 -0.16 2.25 -16.00
CA SER A 133 0.15 3.46 -16.77
C SER A 133 1.57 4.03 -16.57
N HIS A 134 2.37 3.46 -15.67
CA HIS A 134 3.66 4.04 -15.25
C HIS A 134 4.90 3.27 -15.77
N LEU A 135 4.74 2.39 -16.76
CA LEU A 135 5.80 1.50 -17.28
C LEU A 135 6.25 1.81 -18.71
N TYR A 136 6.07 3.05 -19.18
CA TYR A 136 6.55 3.48 -20.51
C TYR A 136 7.78 4.37 -20.41
#